data_AF-A0A8S3BUG0-F1
#
_entry.id   AF-A0A8S3BUG0-F1
#
_cell.length_a   1.000
_cell.length_b   1.000
_cell.length_c   1.000
_cell.angle_alpha   90.00
_cell.angle_beta   90.00
_cell.angle_gamma   90.00
#
_symmetry.space_group_name_H-M   'P 1'
#
loop_
_entity.id
_entity.type
_entity.pdbx_description
1 polymer ?
#
loop_
_entity_poly.entity_id
_entity_poly.type
_entity_poly.pdbx_seq_one_letter_code
_entity_poly.pdbx_strand_id
1 'polypeptide(L)'
;MAHVYIFGTDGWVFGGVLEAQPLVQNPDASVALDDISITRGLCPSLGDCTFETDLCSWTNNDMDADMDWLVGNRITNTAQGKYSMIETSFPTTPSDRARLRSLIFDGTNEDATCFRFWFHMYGSIGSSSIYINGVKSKEPLWVWGLQGNQGNQW
;
A
#
# COMPACT_ATOMS: atom_id res chain seq x y z
N MET A 1 -6.74 9.64 -1.52
CA MET A 1 -7.86 9.29 -0.64
C MET A 1 -7.40 9.38 0.81
N ALA A 2 -8.14 10.09 1.66
CA ALA A 2 -7.85 10.19 3.09
C ALA A 2 -8.80 9.28 3.87
N HIS A 3 -8.30 8.58 4.88
CA HIS A 3 -9.11 7.69 5.73
C HIS A 3 -9.17 8.27 7.14
N VAL A 4 -10.38 8.39 7.68
CA VAL A 4 -10.63 8.86 9.05
C VAL A 4 -11.37 7.76 9.80
N TYR A 5 -10.80 7.32 10.92
CA TYR A 5 -11.35 6.26 11.75
C TYR A 5 -12.18 6.88 12.87
N ILE A 6 -13.47 6.51 12.94
CA ILE A 6 -14.37 6.95 14.00
C ILE A 6 -14.72 5.72 14.83
N PHE A 7 -14.20 5.66 16.05
CA PHE A 7 -14.51 4.61 17.02
C PHE A 7 -15.63 5.07 17.94
N GLY A 8 -16.63 4.22 18.14
CA GLY A 8 -17.76 4.47 19.05
C GLY A 8 -18.18 3.19 19.77
N THR A 9 -18.87 3.35 20.90
CA THR A 9 -19.48 2.24 21.64
C THR A 9 -20.93 2.01 21.19
N ASP A 10 -21.57 0.94 21.67
CA ASP A 10 -22.95 0.62 21.30
C ASP A 10 -23.92 1.78 21.62
N GLY A 11 -24.74 2.14 20.62
CA GLY A 11 -25.72 3.22 20.71
C GLY A 11 -25.19 4.62 20.39
N TRP A 12 -23.91 4.76 20.04
CA TRP A 12 -23.32 6.05 19.68
C TRP A 12 -23.79 6.54 18.31
N VAL A 13 -24.16 7.81 18.22
CA VAL A 13 -24.53 8.51 16.97
C VAL A 13 -23.58 9.66 16.76
N PHE A 14 -23.16 9.89 15.51
CA PHE A 14 -22.22 10.95 15.16
C PHE A 14 -22.60 11.65 13.87
N GLY A 15 -22.13 12.88 13.73
CA GLY A 15 -22.09 13.63 12.48
C GLY A 15 -20.66 14.12 12.25
N GLY A 16 -20.20 14.10 10.99
CA GLY A 16 -18.90 14.65 10.61
C GLY A 16 -19.01 16.10 10.15
N VAL A 17 -18.06 16.94 10.54
CA VAL A 17 -17.91 18.31 10.04
C VAL A 17 -16.53 18.43 9.40
N LEU A 18 -16.50 18.87 8.14
CA LEU A 18 -15.26 19.23 7.43
C LEU A 18 -15.14 20.75 7.45
N GLU A 19 -14.14 21.25 8.16
CA GLU A 19 -13.86 22.67 8.29
C GLU A 19 -12.53 23.01 7.61
N ALA A 20 -12.48 24.11 6.87
CA ALA A 20 -11.28 24.61 6.23
C ALA A 20 -11.11 26.10 6.54
N GLN A 21 -9.89 26.51 6.90
CA GLN A 21 -9.56 27.89 7.23
C GLN A 21 -8.33 28.35 6.45
N PRO A 22 -8.37 29.48 5.73
CA PRO A 22 -7.21 30.02 5.03
C PRO A 22 -6.23 30.66 6.02
N LEU A 23 -4.93 30.53 5.76
CA LEU A 23 -3.89 31.15 6.59
C LEU A 23 -3.82 32.68 6.39
N VAL A 24 -4.02 33.14 5.16
CA VAL A 24 -4.03 34.56 4.74
C VAL A 24 -5.01 34.73 3.59
N GLN A 25 -5.38 35.97 3.27
CA GLN A 25 -6.18 36.26 2.08
C GLN A 25 -5.35 35.98 0.81
N ASN A 26 -5.69 34.92 0.11
CA ASN A 26 -5.03 34.51 -1.13
C ASN A 26 -6.10 34.04 -2.13
N PRO A 27 -6.32 34.74 -3.25
CA PRO A 27 -7.35 34.41 -4.23
C PRO A 27 -7.07 33.11 -5.00
N ASP A 28 -5.83 32.60 -4.96
CA ASP A 28 -5.43 31.38 -5.64
C ASP A 28 -5.49 30.14 -4.71
N ALA A 29 -5.85 30.32 -3.44
CA ALA A 29 -5.96 29.22 -2.49
C ALA A 29 -7.34 28.55 -2.57
N SER A 30 -7.37 27.22 -2.64
CA SER A 30 -8.61 26.42 -2.62
C SER A 30 -8.44 25.14 -1.81
N VAL A 31 -9.56 24.67 -1.24
CA VAL A 31 -9.71 23.32 -0.71
C VAL A 31 -10.84 22.68 -1.50
N ALA A 32 -10.54 21.56 -2.14
CA ALA A 32 -11.52 20.78 -2.88
C ALA A 32 -11.73 19.44 -2.19
N LEU A 33 -12.97 18.99 -2.17
CA LEU A 33 -13.36 17.65 -1.72
C LEU A 33 -13.85 16.88 -2.94
N ASP A 34 -13.50 15.61 -2.98
CA ASP A 34 -14.01 14.68 -3.98
C ASP A 34 -14.35 13.35 -3.28
N ASP A 35 -15.37 12.66 -3.79
CA ASP A 35 -15.88 11.35 -3.31
C ASP A 35 -15.88 11.12 -1.79
N ILE A 36 -17.03 11.37 -1.13
CA ILE A 36 -17.24 11.05 0.30
C ILE A 36 -17.96 9.72 0.43
N SER A 37 -17.37 8.76 1.16
CA SER A 37 -18.01 7.49 1.51
C SER A 37 -17.96 7.24 3.02
N ILE A 38 -19.07 6.76 3.58
CA ILE A 38 -19.19 6.37 4.99
C ILE A 38 -19.70 4.94 5.02
N THR A 39 -18.80 4.01 5.34
CA THR A 39 -19.13 2.58 5.41
C THR A 39 -19.27 2.15 6.86
N ARG A 40 -20.28 1.31 7.13
CA ARG A 40 -20.45 0.68 8.45
C ARG A 40 -19.55 -0.55 8.53
N GLY A 41 -18.87 -0.71 9.65
CA GLY A 41 -17.95 -1.81 9.90
C GLY A 41 -16.55 -1.31 10.22
N LEU A 42 -15.63 -2.24 10.45
CA LEU A 42 -14.21 -1.89 10.51
C LEU A 42 -13.81 -1.38 9.12
N CYS A 43 -13.18 -0.20 9.06
CA CYS A 43 -12.45 0.17 7.86
C CYS A 43 -11.45 -0.96 7.52
N PRO A 44 -11.18 -1.25 6.23
CA PRO A 44 -10.09 -2.15 5.88
C PRO A 44 -8.83 -1.75 6.65
N SER A 45 -8.13 -2.74 7.22
CA SER A 45 -6.97 -2.42 8.03
C SER A 45 -5.95 -1.71 7.14
N LEU A 46 -5.31 -0.66 7.66
CA LEU A 46 -4.33 0.08 6.88
C LEU A 46 -3.24 -0.91 6.42
N GLY A 47 -3.00 -0.97 5.11
CA GLY A 47 -2.04 -1.90 4.53
C GLY A 47 -2.65 -3.18 3.95
N ASP A 48 -3.88 -3.56 4.31
CA ASP A 48 -4.58 -4.67 3.66
C ASP A 48 -4.85 -4.30 2.20
N CYS A 49 -4.38 -5.14 1.28
CA CYS A 49 -4.64 -4.95 -0.13
C CYS A 49 -4.72 -6.28 -0.86
N THR A 50 -5.85 -6.50 -1.52
CA THR A 50 -6.06 -7.66 -2.41
C THR A 50 -5.72 -7.36 -3.86
N PHE A 51 -5.45 -6.09 -4.19
CA PHE A 51 -5.17 -5.59 -5.54
C PHE A 51 -6.31 -5.73 -6.56
N GLU A 52 -7.52 -6.12 -6.14
CA GLU A 52 -8.67 -6.35 -7.03
C GLU A 52 -9.12 -5.10 -7.81
N THR A 53 -8.86 -3.92 -7.25
CA THR A 53 -9.18 -2.64 -7.88
C THR A 53 -7.91 -1.90 -8.30
N ASP A 54 -7.02 -1.65 -7.35
CA ASP A 54 -5.84 -0.79 -7.47
C ASP A 54 -4.75 -1.20 -6.44
N LEU A 55 -3.77 -0.34 -6.19
CA LEU A 55 -2.74 -0.54 -5.16
C LEU A 55 -3.23 -0.23 -3.72
N CYS A 56 -4.52 0.03 -3.53
CA CYS A 56 -5.11 0.40 -2.24
C CYS A 56 -4.38 1.61 -1.59
N SER A 57 -3.93 1.45 -0.35
CA SER A 57 -3.12 2.44 0.37
C SER A 57 -1.62 2.35 0.07
N TRP A 58 -1.20 1.52 -0.88
CA TRP A 58 0.20 1.40 -1.28
C TRP A 58 0.51 2.32 -2.46
N THR A 59 1.73 2.84 -2.50
CA THR A 59 2.19 3.76 -3.54
C THR A 59 3.52 3.33 -4.13
N ASN A 60 3.69 3.53 -5.43
CA ASN A 60 5.02 3.46 -6.03
C ASN A 60 5.88 4.60 -5.46
N ASN A 61 7.11 4.27 -5.11
CA ASN A 61 8.03 5.23 -4.52
C ASN A 61 9.03 5.74 -5.57
N ASP A 62 8.67 6.85 -6.20
CA ASP A 62 9.36 7.40 -7.36
C ASP A 62 10.74 8.01 -7.06
N MET A 63 11.07 8.27 -5.79
CA MET A 63 12.33 8.96 -5.45
C MET A 63 13.58 8.09 -5.66
N ASP A 64 13.46 6.76 -5.64
CA ASP A 64 14.58 5.82 -5.73
C ASP A 64 14.17 4.49 -6.41
N ALA A 65 13.20 4.52 -7.31
CA ALA A 65 12.74 3.35 -8.05
C ALA A 65 12.86 3.61 -9.55
N ASP A 66 13.29 2.58 -10.27
CA ASP A 66 13.44 2.59 -11.73
C ASP A 66 12.20 1.98 -12.41
N MET A 67 11.35 1.31 -11.62
CA MET A 67 10.17 0.58 -12.09
C MET A 67 9.00 0.72 -11.13
N ASP A 68 7.81 0.67 -11.70
CA ASP A 68 6.56 0.67 -10.96
C ASP A 68 6.03 -0.74 -10.74
N TRP A 69 5.39 -0.92 -9.59
CA TRP A 69 4.46 -2.02 -9.40
C TRP A 69 3.16 -1.72 -10.13
N LEU A 70 2.69 -2.72 -10.87
CA LEU A 70 1.50 -2.69 -11.71
C LEU A 70 0.48 -3.70 -11.18
N VAL A 71 -0.81 -3.38 -11.32
CA VAL A 71 -1.88 -4.34 -11.02
C VAL A 71 -2.11 -5.22 -12.25
N GLY A 72 -1.67 -6.47 -12.16
CA GLY A 72 -1.85 -7.51 -13.16
C GLY A 72 -3.12 -8.33 -12.92
N ASN A 73 -3.61 -8.98 -13.99
CA ASN A 73 -4.74 -9.89 -13.91
C ASN A 73 -4.28 -11.34 -13.79
N ARG A 74 -4.81 -12.06 -12.80
CA ARG A 74 -4.75 -13.52 -12.72
C ARG A 74 -6.00 -14.10 -13.35
N ILE A 75 -5.87 -14.61 -14.56
CA ILE A 75 -6.93 -15.36 -15.23
C ILE A 75 -6.65 -16.84 -15.00
N THR A 76 -7.46 -17.49 -14.14
CA THR A 76 -7.52 -18.96 -14.08
C THR A 76 -8.85 -19.44 -14.67
N ASN A 77 -8.92 -20.72 -15.05
CA ASN A 77 -10.12 -21.32 -15.66
C ASN A 77 -11.40 -21.23 -14.80
N THR A 78 -11.30 -20.83 -13.53
CA THR A 78 -12.43 -20.78 -12.57
C THR A 78 -12.49 -19.51 -11.72
N ALA A 79 -11.51 -18.60 -11.80
CA ALA A 79 -11.50 -17.35 -11.03
C ALA A 79 -10.69 -16.26 -11.73
N GLN A 80 -11.26 -15.06 -11.77
CA GLN A 80 -10.55 -13.81 -12.03
C GLN A 80 -10.14 -13.23 -10.68
N GLY A 81 -8.87 -12.91 -10.54
CA GLY A 81 -8.36 -12.12 -9.42
C GLY A 81 -7.26 -11.20 -9.93
N LYS A 82 -6.86 -10.23 -9.14
CA LYS A 82 -5.74 -9.35 -9.49
C LYS A 82 -4.62 -9.46 -8.46
N TYR A 83 -3.44 -9.04 -8.86
CA TYR A 83 -2.26 -9.03 -8.00
C TYR A 83 -1.32 -7.93 -8.45
N SER A 84 -0.48 -7.46 -7.54
CA SER A 84 0.57 -6.53 -7.88
C SER A 84 1.79 -7.28 -8.43
N MET A 85 2.41 -6.77 -9.49
CA MET A 85 3.57 -7.34 -10.14
C MET A 85 4.52 -6.26 -10.68
N ILE A 86 5.73 -6.68 -11.00
CA ILE A 86 6.67 -5.88 -11.79
C ILE A 86 6.81 -6.51 -13.17
N GLU A 87 6.94 -5.68 -14.20
CA GLU A 87 7.26 -6.13 -15.55
C GLU A 87 8.78 -6.10 -15.74
N THR A 88 9.39 -7.26 -15.96
CA THR A 88 10.85 -7.40 -16.08
C THR A 88 11.32 -7.60 -17.51
N SER A 89 10.44 -7.37 -18.50
CA SER A 89 10.81 -7.46 -19.92
C SER A 89 11.65 -6.27 -20.35
N PHE A 90 12.28 -6.38 -21.52
CA PHE A 90 13.04 -5.27 -22.10
C PHE A 90 12.18 -3.97 -22.13
N PRO A 91 12.72 -2.82 -21.68
CA PRO A 91 14.14 -2.52 -21.46
C PRO A 91 14.69 -2.71 -20.03
N THR A 92 14.02 -3.45 -19.14
CA THR A 92 14.48 -3.66 -17.75
C THR A 92 15.88 -4.28 -17.66
N THR A 93 16.69 -3.78 -16.71
CA THR A 93 18.03 -4.27 -16.39
C THR A 93 18.12 -4.87 -14.98
N PRO A 94 19.12 -5.73 -14.69
CA PRO A 94 19.31 -6.29 -13.34
C PRO A 94 19.59 -5.26 -12.22
N SER A 95 19.94 -4.02 -12.58
CA SER A 95 20.12 -2.94 -11.60
C SER A 95 18.81 -2.25 -11.21
N ASP A 96 17.77 -2.38 -12.03
CA ASP A 96 16.51 -1.67 -11.84
C ASP A 96 15.79 -2.19 -10.59
N ARG A 97 15.18 -1.27 -9.84
CA ARG A 97 14.45 -1.60 -8.61
C ARG A 97 13.05 -1.02 -8.64
N ALA A 98 12.07 -1.85 -8.29
CA ALA A 98 10.73 -1.37 -7.96
C ALA A 98 10.58 -1.26 -6.44
N ARG A 99 9.89 -0.22 -5.97
CA ARG A 99 9.60 -0.03 -4.54
C ARG A 99 8.13 0.33 -4.35
N LEU A 100 7.41 -0.54 -3.65
CA LEU A 100 6.06 -0.29 -3.20
C LEU A 100 6.09 0.11 -1.72
N ARG A 101 5.54 1.27 -1.38
CA ARG A 101 5.49 1.79 -0.01
C ARG A 101 4.08 1.77 0.52
N SER A 102 3.93 1.38 1.78
CA SER A 102 2.68 1.54 2.50
C SER A 102 2.52 2.96 3.04
N LEU A 103 1.35 3.24 3.59
CA LEU A 103 1.20 4.32 4.57
C LEU A 103 2.04 4.05 5.82
N ILE A 104 2.21 5.09 6.63
CA ILE A 104 2.78 4.96 7.96
C ILE A 104 1.73 4.34 8.88
N PHE A 105 2.06 3.21 9.49
CA PHE A 105 1.24 2.59 10.53
C PHE A 105 1.70 3.06 11.89
N ASP A 106 0.74 3.29 12.80
CA ASP A 106 1.07 3.53 14.20
C ASP A 106 1.78 2.30 14.79
N GLY A 107 2.82 2.56 15.58
CA GLY A 107 3.48 1.51 16.33
C GLY A 107 2.49 0.87 17.31
N THR A 108 2.54 -0.44 17.45
CA THR A 108 1.73 -1.12 18.44
C THR A 108 2.31 -0.91 19.83
N ASN A 109 1.44 -0.57 20.78
CA ASN A 109 1.87 -0.26 22.14
C ASN A 109 2.30 -1.52 22.91
N GLU A 110 1.63 -2.67 22.68
CA GLU A 110 1.88 -3.93 23.43
C GLU A 110 1.77 -5.23 22.59
N ASP A 111 0.95 -5.28 21.53
CA ASP A 111 0.81 -6.46 20.67
C ASP A 111 1.71 -6.40 19.43
N ALA A 112 2.33 -7.52 19.02
CA ALA A 112 3.10 -7.53 17.77
C ALA A 112 2.18 -7.41 16.53
N THR A 113 2.49 -6.51 15.60
CA THR A 113 1.82 -6.49 14.28
C THR A 113 2.31 -7.64 13.41
N CYS A 114 1.38 -8.45 12.88
CA CYS A 114 1.70 -9.52 11.96
C CYS A 114 1.57 -9.04 10.51
N PHE A 115 2.68 -9.02 9.76
CA PHE A 115 2.68 -8.73 8.32
C PHE A 115 2.65 -10.05 7.53
N ARG A 116 1.58 -10.27 6.75
CA ARG A 116 1.38 -11.51 5.98
C ARG A 116 1.02 -11.17 4.55
N PHE A 117 1.61 -11.91 3.61
CA PHE A 117 1.40 -11.71 2.18
C PHE A 117 1.68 -13.04 1.45
N TRP A 118 1.12 -13.15 0.24
CA TRP A 118 1.46 -14.21 -0.70
C TRP A 118 2.49 -13.69 -1.70
N PHE A 119 3.36 -14.56 -2.20
CA PHE A 119 4.37 -14.18 -3.19
C PHE A 119 4.49 -15.24 -4.27
N HIS A 120 4.81 -14.82 -5.49
CA HIS A 120 5.16 -15.70 -6.59
C HIS A 120 6.43 -15.15 -7.23
N MET A 121 7.50 -15.94 -7.21
CA MET A 121 8.80 -15.55 -7.73
C MET A 121 9.30 -16.62 -8.69
N TYR A 122 9.03 -16.45 -9.98
CA TYR A 122 9.38 -17.41 -11.02
C TYR A 122 10.22 -16.79 -12.13
N GLY A 123 11.16 -17.57 -12.68
CA GLY A 123 12.04 -17.14 -13.76
C GLY A 123 13.31 -16.43 -13.27
N SER A 124 13.91 -15.61 -14.14
CA SER A 124 15.17 -14.91 -13.87
C SER A 124 14.97 -13.66 -13.00
N ILE A 125 14.41 -13.85 -11.81
CA ILE A 125 14.20 -12.79 -10.82
C ILE A 125 15.39 -12.74 -9.87
N GLY A 126 15.92 -11.53 -9.63
CA GLY A 126 17.07 -11.32 -8.74
C GLY A 126 16.72 -11.54 -7.28
N SER A 127 15.94 -10.63 -6.67
CA SER A 127 15.53 -10.72 -5.27
C SER A 127 14.25 -9.95 -4.99
N SER A 128 13.56 -10.33 -3.91
CA SER A 128 12.45 -9.57 -3.32
C SER A 128 12.71 -9.45 -1.82
N SER A 129 12.61 -8.24 -1.27
CA SER A 129 12.90 -7.96 0.15
C SER A 129 11.84 -7.05 0.75
N ILE A 130 11.55 -7.25 2.03
CA ILE A 130 10.74 -6.34 2.84
C ILE A 130 11.63 -5.62 3.83
N TYR A 131 11.49 -4.30 3.84
CA TYR A 131 12.11 -3.40 4.79
C TYR A 131 11.02 -2.70 5.59
N ILE A 132 11.20 -2.59 6.91
CA ILE A 132 10.35 -1.77 7.77
C ILE A 132 11.09 -0.46 8.05
N ASN A 133 10.50 0.64 7.58
CA ASN A 133 10.98 1.99 7.90
C ASN A 133 10.27 2.48 9.16
N GLY A 134 10.92 2.34 10.32
CA GLY A 134 10.41 2.97 11.54
C GLY A 134 10.48 4.50 11.40
N VAL A 135 9.39 5.21 11.68
CA VAL A 135 9.32 6.69 11.55
C VAL A 135 10.40 7.42 12.37
N LYS A 136 10.90 6.80 13.44
CA LYS A 136 11.99 7.33 14.29
C LYS A 136 13.37 6.72 13.99
N SER A 137 13.45 5.74 13.09
CA SER A 137 14.72 5.13 12.69
C SER A 137 15.31 5.91 11.53
N LYS A 138 16.61 6.23 11.61
CA LYS A 138 17.34 6.85 10.50
C LYS A 138 17.57 5.88 9.34
N GLU A 139 17.54 4.57 9.61
CA GLU A 139 17.81 3.53 8.64
C GLU A 139 16.64 2.52 8.53
N PRO A 140 16.34 2.03 7.32
CA PRO A 140 15.43 0.91 7.10
C PRO A 140 15.88 -0.33 7.88
N LEU A 141 14.97 -0.97 8.61
CA LEU A 141 15.21 -2.30 9.18
C LEU A 141 14.87 -3.36 8.13
N TRP A 142 15.85 -4.15 7.70
CA TRP A 142 15.58 -5.34 6.89
C TRP A 142 14.90 -6.41 7.77
N VAL A 143 13.73 -6.88 7.35
CA VAL A 143 12.94 -7.86 8.14
C VAL A 143 12.77 -9.20 7.45
N TRP A 144 12.80 -9.23 6.12
CA TRP A 144 12.59 -10.44 5.33
C TRP A 144 13.10 -10.28 3.91
N GLY A 145 13.51 -11.38 3.27
CA GLY A 145 13.82 -11.38 1.84
C GLY A 145 14.06 -12.78 1.28
N LEU A 146 13.84 -12.91 -0.03
CA LEU A 146 14.10 -14.09 -0.85
C LEU A 146 14.93 -13.70 -2.07
N GLN A 147 15.65 -14.68 -2.62
CA GLN A 147 16.50 -14.50 -3.80
C GLN A 147 16.24 -15.62 -4.81
N GLY A 148 16.25 -15.27 -6.09
CA GLY A 148 16.10 -16.24 -7.18
C GLY A 148 14.70 -16.83 -7.32
N ASN A 149 14.60 -17.79 -8.24
CA ASN A 149 13.39 -18.54 -8.56
C ASN A 149 12.92 -19.43 -7.38
N GLN A 150 11.68 -19.24 -6.95
CA GLN A 150 10.98 -20.02 -5.90
C GLN A 150 10.01 -21.06 -6.47
N GLY A 151 9.92 -21.15 -7.80
CA GLY A 151 9.02 -22.05 -8.51
C GLY A 151 7.77 -21.33 -9.04
N ASN A 152 7.08 -21.98 -9.98
CA ASN A 152 5.89 -21.42 -10.63
C ASN A 152 4.62 -21.68 -9.80
N GLN A 153 4.60 -21.18 -8.57
CA GLN A 153 3.50 -21.34 -7.62
C GLN A 153 3.50 -20.18 -6.60
N TRP A 154 2.31 -19.90 -6.07
CA TRP A 154 2.09 -18.91 -5.00
C TRP A 154 2.32 -19.54 -3.63
#